data_AF-G5HC99-F1
#
_entry.id   AF-G5HC99-F1
#
_cell.length_a   1.000
_cell.length_b   1.000
_cell.length_c   1.000
_cell.angle_alpha   90.00
_cell.angle_beta   90.00
_cell.angle_gamma   90.00
#
_symmetry.space_group_name_H-M   'P 1'
#
loop_
_entity.id
_entity.type
_entity.pdbx_description
1 polymer ?
#
loop_
_entity_poly.entity_id
_entity_poly.type
_entity_poly.pdbx_seq_one_letter_code
_entity_poly.pdbx_strand_id
1 'polypeptide(L)'
;MNEYLFKDLTTEEKFSVRLKIATRKYDVFDGYIIVSINLGEQKDVHIFEKDMSEFCGGEFSAWEPIYKNIEIQLQSANDGHFIETLKQYKHNGGQSGSQLKNKLFIKYYHLEKPANVERDEVGRKWIDYNAQLTLNNYIYDTSENGCGIWVTNSDFLYKSMAAVDRYGNNIMILSTIKDLEYIVTDNEIVGDGFEVKFYGSLNSEDTWHNLWKLLGDKIVEDMPLDIIRKFNGAEVIHDEYITNKENIWMEERNRNNMKKSIRDIIKSRFK
;
A
#
# COMPACT_ATOMS: atom_id res chain seq x y z
N MET A 1 35.04 -10.64 9.04
CA MET A 1 33.82 -9.97 8.54
C MET A 1 34.31 -8.72 7.85
N ASN A 2 33.98 -8.52 6.58
CA ASN A 2 34.39 -7.30 5.87
C ASN A 2 33.47 -6.16 6.34
N GLU A 3 34.04 -5.15 6.99
CA GLU A 3 33.29 -3.95 7.39
C GLU A 3 33.11 -3.07 6.15
N TYR A 4 31.87 -2.84 5.74
CA TYR A 4 31.55 -1.92 4.66
C TYR A 4 31.11 -0.57 5.24
N LEU A 5 31.75 0.52 4.81
CA LEU A 5 31.36 1.88 5.22
C LEU A 5 30.41 2.48 4.20
N PHE A 6 29.42 3.25 4.68
CA PHE A 6 28.42 3.88 3.84
C PHE A 6 29.00 4.69 2.68
N LYS A 7 30.05 5.47 2.95
CA LYS A 7 30.72 6.32 1.94
C LYS A 7 31.28 5.56 0.74
N ASP A 8 31.69 4.30 0.96
CA ASP A 8 32.40 3.48 -0.02
C ASP A 8 31.43 2.68 -0.91
N LEU A 9 30.13 2.80 -0.65
CA LEU A 9 29.06 2.14 -1.40
C LEU A 9 28.80 2.80 -2.75
N THR A 10 28.31 2.00 -3.71
CA THR A 10 27.75 2.52 -4.95
C THR A 10 26.47 3.31 -4.69
N THR A 11 25.97 4.00 -5.71
CA THR A 11 24.72 4.76 -5.62
C THR A 11 23.54 3.85 -5.27
N GLU A 12 23.42 2.70 -5.93
CA GLU A 12 22.36 1.72 -5.75
C GLU A 12 22.41 1.07 -4.35
N GLU A 13 23.62 0.79 -3.86
CA GLU A 13 23.84 0.26 -2.51
C GLU A 13 23.44 1.27 -1.44
N LYS A 14 23.81 2.55 -1.62
CA LYS A 14 23.36 3.64 -0.74
C LYS A 14 21.84 3.70 -0.72
N PHE A 15 21.18 3.60 -1.86
CA PHE A 15 19.71 3.56 -1.93
C PHE A 15 19.11 2.37 -1.18
N SER A 16 19.64 1.16 -1.37
CA SER A 16 19.18 -0.03 -0.65
C SER A 16 19.34 0.12 0.87
N VAL A 17 20.48 0.64 1.34
CA VAL A 17 20.71 0.97 2.75
C VAL A 17 19.68 1.96 3.28
N ARG A 18 19.44 3.03 2.53
CA ARG A 18 18.46 4.05 2.89
C ARG A 18 17.05 3.46 2.97
N LEU A 19 16.68 2.60 2.02
CA LEU A 19 15.37 1.92 1.99
C LEU A 19 15.20 1.01 3.21
N LYS A 20 16.23 0.25 3.57
CA LYS A 20 16.24 -0.56 4.80
C LYS A 20 16.02 0.29 6.04
N ILE A 21 16.68 1.45 6.13
CA ILE A 21 16.50 2.36 7.24
C ILE A 21 15.08 2.94 7.26
N ALA A 22 14.59 3.44 6.12
CA ALA A 22 13.22 3.95 6.01
C ALA A 22 12.16 2.87 6.31
N THR A 23 12.49 1.59 6.11
CA THR A 23 11.63 0.45 6.44
C THR A 23 11.89 -0.14 7.82
N ARG A 24 12.74 0.52 8.64
CA ARG A 24 13.10 0.15 10.02
C ARG A 24 13.86 -1.18 10.17
N LYS A 25 14.48 -1.64 9.08
CA LYS A 25 15.20 -2.93 8.94
C LYS A 25 16.72 -2.76 9.06
N TYR A 26 17.17 -2.42 10.26
CA TYR A 26 18.58 -2.24 10.63
C TYR A 26 18.79 -2.51 12.12
N ASP A 27 20.00 -2.85 12.53
CA ASP A 27 20.32 -3.08 13.94
C ASP A 27 20.99 -1.85 14.55
N VAL A 28 20.64 -1.57 15.80
CA VAL A 28 21.12 -0.38 16.53
C VAL A 28 22.14 -0.81 17.57
N PHE A 29 23.28 -0.13 17.57
CA PHE A 29 24.36 -0.29 18.53
C PHE A 29 24.70 1.06 19.18
N ASP A 30 25.57 1.03 20.17
CA ASP A 30 26.06 2.26 20.79
C ASP A 30 27.00 2.99 19.81
N GLY A 31 26.59 4.17 19.36
CA GLY A 31 27.36 5.03 18.45
C GLY A 31 27.31 4.69 16.95
N TYR A 32 26.60 3.63 16.55
CA TYR A 32 26.42 3.28 15.12
C TYR A 32 25.19 2.37 14.89
N ILE A 33 24.81 2.23 13.63
CA ILE A 33 23.85 1.19 13.19
C ILE A 33 24.48 0.28 12.14
N ILE A 34 23.93 -0.93 12.01
CA ILE A 34 24.29 -1.87 10.94
C ILE A 34 23.08 -2.08 10.03
N VAL A 35 23.32 -2.02 8.72
CA VAL A 35 22.32 -2.29 7.69
C VAL A 35 22.82 -3.40 6.78
N SER A 36 22.14 -4.55 6.82
CA SER A 36 22.42 -5.66 5.92
C SER A 36 21.68 -5.49 4.59
N ILE A 37 22.42 -5.44 3.49
CA ILE A 37 21.88 -5.42 2.13
C ILE A 37 22.38 -6.64 1.33
N ASN A 38 21.59 -7.09 0.37
CA ASN A 38 21.98 -8.14 -0.57
C ASN A 38 21.64 -7.71 -2.00
N LEU A 39 22.65 -7.21 -2.71
CA LEU A 39 22.59 -6.83 -4.13
C LEU A 39 23.60 -7.66 -4.95
N GLY A 40 23.55 -8.99 -4.76
CA GLY A 40 24.46 -9.95 -5.40
C GLY A 40 25.54 -10.49 -4.45
N GLU A 41 25.90 -9.70 -3.43
CA GLU A 41 26.69 -10.12 -2.27
C GLU A 41 26.04 -9.55 -1.01
N GLN A 42 26.04 -10.32 0.07
CA GLN A 42 25.61 -9.82 1.38
C GLN A 42 26.67 -8.85 1.94
N LYS A 43 26.24 -7.63 2.26
CA LYS A 43 27.07 -6.60 2.88
C LYS A 43 26.42 -6.10 4.15
N ASP A 44 27.18 -6.11 5.24
CA ASP A 44 26.80 -5.47 6.51
C ASP A 44 27.45 -4.09 6.55
N VAL A 45 26.64 -3.07 6.37
CA VAL A 45 27.07 -1.68 6.24
C VAL A 45 27.00 -0.99 7.60
N HIS A 46 28.14 -0.47 8.06
CA HIS A 46 28.23 0.30 9.29
C HIS A 46 28.02 1.79 9.01
N ILE A 47 27.14 2.42 9.79
CA ILE A 47 26.79 3.84 9.66
C ILE A 47 26.99 4.52 11.01
N PHE A 48 27.76 5.60 11.00
CA PHE A 48 28.16 6.39 12.16
C PHE A 48 27.62 7.82 12.09
N GLU A 49 27.73 8.57 13.19
CA GLU A 49 27.36 9.99 13.27
C GLU A 49 27.96 10.84 12.12
N LYS A 50 29.24 10.60 11.80
CA LYS A 50 29.96 11.32 10.73
C LYS A 50 29.37 11.14 9.33
N ASP A 51 28.58 10.08 9.13
CA ASP A 51 27.99 9.77 7.83
C ASP A 51 26.71 10.57 7.57
N MET A 52 26.20 11.33 8.55
CA MET A 52 24.96 12.11 8.45
C MET A 52 24.90 13.00 7.21
N SER A 53 25.95 13.76 6.91
CA SER A 53 25.95 14.69 5.77
C SER A 53 25.85 13.96 4.43
N GLU A 54 26.49 12.79 4.31
CA GLU A 54 26.44 11.99 3.08
C GLU A 54 25.14 11.18 3.01
N PHE A 55 24.68 10.70 4.16
CA PHE A 55 23.39 10.04 4.29
C PHE A 55 22.30 11.00 3.84
N CYS A 56 22.16 12.18 4.45
CA CYS A 56 21.14 13.18 4.07
C CYS A 56 21.44 13.91 2.75
N GLY A 57 22.61 13.68 2.14
CA GLY A 57 23.00 14.29 0.88
C GLY A 57 22.24 13.71 -0.32
N GLY A 58 21.57 14.59 -1.08
CA GLY A 58 20.82 14.28 -2.31
C GLY A 58 19.30 14.35 -2.13
N GLU A 59 18.55 14.43 -3.23
CA GLU A 59 17.07 14.44 -3.20
C GLU A 59 16.52 13.04 -2.92
N PHE A 60 16.48 12.64 -1.66
CA PHE A 60 15.95 11.34 -1.22
C PHE A 60 14.47 11.15 -1.50
N SER A 61 13.66 12.15 -1.14
CA SER A 61 12.21 12.08 -1.19
C SER A 61 11.66 12.06 -2.62
N ALA A 62 12.50 12.36 -3.62
CA ALA A 62 12.14 12.20 -5.03
C ALA A 62 12.06 10.71 -5.46
N TRP A 63 12.71 9.80 -4.73
CA TRP A 63 12.85 8.40 -5.16
C TRP A 63 11.75 7.49 -4.62
N GLU A 64 11.43 7.59 -3.32
CA GLU A 64 10.35 6.82 -2.69
C GLU A 64 9.59 7.67 -1.64
N PRO A 65 8.25 7.67 -1.64
CA PRO A 65 7.46 8.48 -0.71
C PRO A 65 7.74 8.23 0.78
N ILE A 66 8.11 7.01 1.18
CA ILE A 66 8.39 6.65 2.59
C ILE A 66 9.58 7.39 3.17
N TYR A 67 10.50 7.88 2.33
CA TYR A 67 11.65 8.63 2.82
C TYR A 67 11.23 9.92 3.51
N LYS A 68 10.07 10.50 3.16
CA LYS A 68 9.55 11.68 3.84
C LYS A 68 9.38 11.47 5.35
N ASN A 69 8.99 10.26 5.77
CA ASN A 69 8.77 9.96 7.18
C ASN A 69 10.06 10.04 8.00
N ILE A 70 11.17 9.57 7.44
CA ILE A 70 12.47 9.62 8.13
C ILE A 70 13.18 10.96 7.89
N GLU A 71 13.01 11.57 6.73
CA GLU A 71 13.58 12.88 6.39
C GLU A 71 13.11 13.95 7.38
N ILE A 72 11.81 13.99 7.72
CA ILE A 72 11.27 14.93 8.72
C ILE A 72 11.97 14.76 10.08
N GLN A 73 12.22 13.52 10.50
CA GLN A 73 12.92 13.23 11.76
C GLN A 73 14.38 13.69 11.69
N LEU A 74 15.05 13.39 10.58
CA LEU A 74 16.46 13.74 10.37
C LEU A 74 16.69 15.25 10.23
N GLN A 75 15.76 16.00 9.63
CA GLN A 75 15.82 17.47 9.57
C GLN A 75 15.68 18.11 10.94
N SER A 76 15.01 17.44 11.88
CA SER A 76 14.88 17.92 13.27
C SER A 76 16.10 17.58 14.15
N ALA A 77 16.99 16.71 13.67
CA ALA A 77 18.20 16.34 14.37
C ALA A 77 19.30 17.40 14.15
N ASN A 78 19.76 18.03 15.23
CA ASN A 78 20.97 18.85 15.17
C ASN A 78 22.20 17.98 14.86
N ASP A 79 23.25 18.59 14.29
CA ASP A 79 24.54 17.93 14.02
C ASP A 79 25.04 17.19 15.30
N GLY A 80 25.14 15.86 15.22
CA GLY A 80 25.62 15.00 16.32
C GLY A 80 24.57 14.14 17.03
N HIS A 81 23.32 14.10 16.54
CA HIS A 81 22.28 13.20 17.05
C HIS A 81 21.72 12.23 15.98
N PHE A 82 22.49 11.93 14.94
CA PHE A 82 22.03 11.13 13.81
C PHE A 82 21.68 9.70 14.22
N ILE A 83 22.56 9.00 14.93
CA ILE A 83 22.34 7.61 15.36
C ILE A 83 21.22 7.54 16.39
N GLU A 84 21.16 8.49 17.33
CA GLU A 84 20.07 8.56 18.30
C GLU A 84 18.71 8.83 17.62
N THR A 85 18.67 9.68 16.58
CA THR A 85 17.46 9.90 15.79
C THR A 85 17.02 8.63 15.06
N LEU A 86 17.96 7.90 14.45
CA LEU A 86 17.66 6.61 13.81
C LEU A 86 17.19 5.57 14.84
N LYS A 87 17.76 5.55 16.04
CA LYS A 87 17.29 4.67 17.12
C LYS A 87 15.85 4.99 17.50
N GLN A 88 15.52 6.27 17.69
CA GLN A 88 14.15 6.69 17.99
C GLN A 88 13.18 6.37 16.85
N TYR A 89 13.60 6.59 15.60
CA TYR A 89 12.80 6.22 14.43
C TYR A 89 12.55 4.71 14.34
N LYS A 90 13.53 3.87 14.69
CA LYS A 90 13.35 2.42 14.75
C LYS A 90 12.24 2.03 15.70
N HIS A 91 12.03 2.76 16.80
CA HIS A 91 10.98 2.45 17.77
C HIS A 91 9.64 3.13 17.47
N ASN A 92 9.65 4.37 16.99
CA ASN A 92 8.46 5.21 16.92
C ASN A 92 7.98 5.50 15.48
N GLY A 93 8.72 5.07 14.46
CA GLY A 93 8.43 5.36 13.05
C GLY A 93 7.32 4.51 12.43
N GLY A 94 6.68 3.61 13.19
CA GLY A 94 5.62 2.72 12.70
C GLY A 94 4.34 2.79 13.54
N GLN A 95 3.30 2.17 13.02
CA GLN A 95 2.01 1.97 13.67
C GLN A 95 1.71 0.48 13.76
N SER A 96 1.17 0.01 14.88
CA SER A 96 0.73 -1.37 15.02
C SER A 96 -0.47 -1.65 14.10
N GLY A 97 -0.54 -2.84 13.51
CA GLY A 97 -1.68 -3.28 12.71
C GLY A 97 -3.00 -3.24 13.48
N SER A 98 -2.96 -3.36 14.81
CA SER A 98 -4.15 -3.17 15.66
C SER A 98 -4.76 -1.77 15.56
N GLN A 99 -3.95 -0.74 15.30
CA GLN A 99 -4.38 0.65 15.12
C GLN A 99 -5.00 0.87 13.72
N LEU A 100 -4.72 -0.03 12.77
CA LEU A 100 -5.13 0.05 11.37
C LEU A 100 -6.25 -0.95 11.01
N LYS A 101 -6.75 -1.74 11.97
CA LYS A 101 -7.67 -2.88 11.79
C LYS A 101 -8.95 -2.65 10.99
N ASN A 102 -9.40 -1.41 10.84
CA ASN A 102 -10.63 -1.06 10.12
C ASN A 102 -10.36 -0.52 8.71
N LYS A 103 -9.11 -0.53 8.24
CA LYS A 103 -8.72 -0.08 6.91
C LYS A 103 -8.45 -1.28 6.00
N LEU A 104 -8.78 -1.12 4.73
CA LEU A 104 -8.45 -2.06 3.67
C LEU A 104 -7.40 -1.45 2.75
N PHE A 105 -6.55 -2.31 2.23
CA PHE A 105 -5.46 -1.96 1.34
C PHE A 105 -5.51 -2.81 0.09
N ILE A 106 -4.87 -2.35 -0.96
CA ILE A 106 -4.83 -3.00 -2.25
C ILE A 106 -3.39 -3.26 -2.68
N LYS A 107 -3.19 -4.39 -3.34
CA LYS A 107 -1.92 -4.77 -3.95
C LYS A 107 -2.18 -5.35 -5.32
N TYR A 108 -1.56 -4.77 -6.34
CA TYR A 108 -1.47 -5.41 -7.65
C TYR A 108 -0.29 -6.36 -7.71
N TYR A 109 -0.46 -7.47 -8.43
CA TYR A 109 0.58 -8.46 -8.59
C TYR A 109 0.50 -9.22 -9.92
N HIS A 110 1.66 -9.70 -10.36
CA HIS A 110 1.80 -10.66 -11.45
C HIS A 110 1.71 -12.09 -10.90
N LEU A 111 1.05 -12.98 -11.64
CA LEU A 111 1.00 -14.42 -11.29
C LEU A 111 2.35 -15.11 -11.49
N GLU A 112 3.12 -14.64 -12.46
CA GLU A 112 4.46 -15.13 -12.78
C GLU A 112 5.49 -14.00 -12.61
N LYS A 113 6.77 -14.36 -12.50
CA LYS A 113 7.84 -13.38 -12.39
C LYS A 113 7.89 -12.51 -13.66
N PRO A 114 7.71 -11.18 -13.57
CA PRO A 114 7.82 -10.31 -14.72
C PRO A 114 9.27 -10.21 -15.21
N ALA A 115 9.46 -9.91 -16.49
CA ALA A 115 10.80 -9.74 -17.08
C ALA A 115 11.59 -8.62 -16.41
N ASN A 116 10.91 -7.54 -16.01
CA ASN A 116 11.47 -6.42 -15.28
C ASN A 116 10.74 -6.27 -13.95
N VAL A 117 11.48 -6.37 -12.85
CA VAL A 117 10.98 -6.02 -11.52
C VAL A 117 11.36 -4.56 -11.30
N GLU A 118 10.37 -3.71 -11.02
CA GLU A 118 10.64 -2.30 -10.79
C GLU A 118 11.56 -2.12 -9.58
N ARG A 119 12.66 -1.37 -9.77
CA ARG A 119 13.64 -1.02 -8.75
C ARG A 119 14.36 -2.24 -8.15
N ASP A 120 14.53 -3.31 -8.95
CA ASP A 120 15.31 -4.50 -8.57
C ASP A 120 16.77 -4.18 -8.25
N GLU A 121 17.32 -3.18 -8.95
CA GLU A 121 18.68 -2.67 -8.81
C GLU A 121 18.94 -2.03 -7.43
N VAL A 122 17.91 -1.50 -6.78
CA VAL A 122 17.98 -0.94 -5.42
C VAL A 122 17.36 -1.86 -4.38
N GLY A 123 17.09 -3.12 -4.76
CA GLY A 123 16.76 -4.19 -3.83
C GLY A 123 15.28 -4.51 -3.64
N ARG A 124 14.37 -3.95 -4.45
CA ARG A 124 12.98 -4.45 -4.51
C ARG A 124 12.95 -5.78 -5.26
N LYS A 125 12.60 -6.86 -4.58
CA LYS A 125 12.53 -8.19 -5.23
C LYS A 125 11.09 -8.58 -5.52
N TRP A 126 10.93 -9.42 -6.54
CA TRP A 126 9.66 -10.08 -6.82
C TRP A 126 9.35 -11.10 -5.72
N ILE A 127 8.07 -11.16 -5.34
CA ILE A 127 7.54 -12.13 -4.38
C ILE A 127 6.49 -12.96 -5.11
N ASP A 128 6.61 -14.28 -5.01
CA ASP A 128 5.60 -15.21 -5.52
C ASP A 128 4.39 -15.25 -4.58
N TYR A 129 3.49 -14.28 -4.74
CA TYR A 129 2.27 -14.27 -3.94
C TYR A 129 1.35 -15.44 -4.27
N ASN A 130 1.36 -15.95 -5.50
CA ASN A 130 0.51 -17.09 -5.87
C ASN A 130 0.90 -18.34 -5.08
N ALA A 131 2.20 -18.61 -4.94
CA ALA A 131 2.69 -19.68 -4.07
C ALA A 131 2.23 -19.50 -2.61
N GLN A 132 2.25 -18.27 -2.06
CA GLN A 132 1.80 -18.03 -0.69
C GLN A 132 0.29 -18.20 -0.52
N LEU A 133 -0.51 -17.70 -1.48
CA LEU A 133 -1.98 -17.77 -1.48
C LEU A 133 -2.52 -19.21 -1.55
N THR A 134 -1.75 -20.15 -2.10
CA THR A 134 -2.12 -21.58 -2.09
C THR A 134 -2.02 -22.23 -0.72
N LEU A 135 -1.25 -21.64 0.21
CA LEU A 135 -0.98 -22.20 1.53
C LEU A 135 -1.94 -21.65 2.59
N ASN A 136 -2.19 -20.34 2.56
CA ASN A 136 -3.04 -19.65 3.52
C ASN A 136 -3.46 -18.26 3.00
N ASN A 137 -4.30 -17.57 3.76
CA ASN A 137 -4.77 -16.23 3.45
C ASN A 137 -3.84 -15.13 4.00
N TYR A 138 -2.53 -15.35 4.03
CA TYR A 138 -1.54 -14.36 4.45
C TYR A 138 -0.41 -14.27 3.43
N ILE A 139 0.10 -13.06 3.26
CA ILE A 139 1.30 -12.81 2.47
C ILE A 139 2.37 -12.18 3.36
N TYR A 140 3.62 -12.55 3.12
CA TYR A 140 4.79 -12.06 3.85
C TYR A 140 5.90 -11.66 2.89
N ASP A 141 6.71 -10.69 3.32
CA ASP A 141 7.94 -10.32 2.64
C ASP A 141 8.99 -11.42 2.79
N THR A 142 9.03 -12.32 1.81
CA THR A 142 10.03 -13.39 1.74
C THR A 142 11.24 -13.01 0.90
N SER A 143 11.40 -11.73 0.54
CA SER A 143 12.51 -11.31 -0.30
C SER A 143 13.85 -11.34 0.45
N GLU A 144 14.92 -11.73 -0.24
CA GLU A 144 16.28 -11.79 0.34
C GLU A 144 16.76 -10.44 0.87
N ASN A 145 16.40 -9.35 0.18
CA ASN A 145 16.74 -8.00 0.61
C ASN A 145 15.64 -7.38 1.50
N GLY A 146 14.65 -8.17 1.95
CA GLY A 146 13.49 -7.81 2.77
C GLY A 146 13.29 -6.32 3.02
N CYS A 147 12.47 -5.63 2.23
CA CYS A 147 12.15 -4.19 2.38
C CYS A 147 10.65 -3.93 2.62
N GLY A 148 9.89 -4.97 2.94
CA GLY A 148 8.47 -4.94 3.22
C GLY A 148 7.63 -5.03 1.95
N ILE A 149 6.37 -5.38 2.14
CA ILE A 149 5.35 -5.34 1.10
C ILE A 149 4.69 -3.97 1.12
N TRP A 150 4.75 -3.30 -0.03
CA TRP A 150 4.10 -2.02 -0.30
C TRP A 150 2.67 -2.22 -0.76
N VAL A 151 1.71 -1.64 -0.06
CA VAL A 151 0.29 -1.73 -0.42
C VAL A 151 -0.32 -0.32 -0.41
N THR A 152 -1.27 -0.08 -1.30
CA THR A 152 -1.94 1.21 -1.43
C THR A 152 -3.21 1.21 -0.58
N ASN A 153 -3.62 2.35 -0.01
CA ASN A 153 -4.93 2.49 0.63
C ASN A 153 -6.04 2.29 -0.43
N SER A 154 -7.07 1.51 -0.11
CA SER A 154 -8.18 1.24 -1.03
C SER A 154 -8.92 2.50 -1.52
N ASP A 155 -8.87 3.60 -0.77
CA ASP A 155 -9.39 4.91 -1.20
C ASP A 155 -8.76 5.43 -2.51
N PHE A 156 -7.59 4.91 -2.90
CA PHE A 156 -6.86 5.30 -4.09
C PHE A 156 -6.96 4.29 -5.24
N LEU A 157 -7.90 3.33 -5.16
CA LEU A 157 -8.07 2.24 -6.14
C LEU A 157 -7.91 2.71 -7.60
N TYR A 158 -8.74 3.66 -8.04
CA TYR A 158 -8.71 4.09 -9.44
C TYR A 158 -7.44 4.83 -9.83
N LYS A 159 -6.89 5.63 -8.92
CA LYS A 159 -5.60 6.31 -9.15
C LYS A 159 -4.47 5.30 -9.32
N SER A 160 -4.48 4.21 -8.56
CA SER A 160 -3.45 3.17 -8.64
C SER A 160 -3.62 2.23 -9.84
N MET A 161 -4.81 2.13 -10.44
CA MET A 161 -5.05 1.26 -11.61
C MET A 161 -4.24 1.67 -12.85
N ALA A 162 -3.80 2.92 -12.94
CA ALA A 162 -2.87 3.38 -13.97
C ALA A 162 -1.54 2.58 -13.98
N ALA A 163 -1.19 1.94 -12.85
CA ALA A 163 0.02 1.15 -12.72
C ALA A 163 -0.18 -0.37 -12.90
N VAL A 164 -1.39 -0.83 -13.27
CA VAL A 164 -1.70 -2.25 -13.50
C VAL A 164 -0.77 -2.88 -14.55
N ASP A 165 -0.46 -2.17 -15.63
CA ASP A 165 0.41 -2.71 -16.69
C ASP A 165 1.84 -2.97 -16.16
N ARG A 166 2.24 -2.25 -15.11
CA ARG A 166 3.53 -2.41 -14.43
C ARG A 166 3.50 -3.50 -13.35
N TYR A 167 2.47 -3.51 -12.52
CA TYR A 167 2.42 -4.37 -11.32
C TYR A 167 1.60 -5.64 -11.48
N GLY A 168 0.88 -5.79 -12.60
CA GLY A 168 0.03 -6.93 -12.92
C GLY A 168 -1.45 -6.61 -12.81
N ASN A 169 -2.26 -7.42 -13.51
CA ASN A 169 -3.71 -7.28 -13.59
C ASN A 169 -4.48 -8.09 -12.54
N ASN A 170 -3.79 -8.68 -11.56
CA ASN A 170 -4.41 -9.30 -10.41
C ASN A 170 -4.34 -8.35 -9.23
N ILE A 171 -5.37 -8.37 -8.40
CA ILE A 171 -5.52 -7.52 -7.23
C ILE A 171 -5.74 -8.37 -5.98
N MET A 172 -5.16 -7.94 -4.86
CA MET A 172 -5.50 -8.42 -3.53
C MET A 172 -6.15 -7.30 -2.72
N ILE A 173 -7.17 -7.64 -1.93
CA ILE A 173 -7.66 -6.81 -0.83
C ILE A 173 -7.04 -7.33 0.46
N LEU A 174 -6.40 -6.44 1.19
CA LEU A 174 -5.54 -6.74 2.31
C LEU A 174 -6.00 -6.01 3.56
N SER A 175 -5.81 -6.64 4.72
CA SER A 175 -5.84 -5.97 6.02
C SER A 175 -4.55 -6.19 6.78
N THR A 176 -4.29 -5.33 7.76
CA THR A 176 -3.12 -5.45 8.63
C THR A 176 -3.25 -6.61 9.62
N ILE A 177 -2.12 -7.25 9.92
CA ILE A 177 -1.97 -8.25 10.98
C ILE A 177 -1.74 -7.50 12.30
N LYS A 178 -2.53 -7.82 13.32
CA LYS A 178 -2.61 -7.07 14.58
C LYS A 178 -1.24 -6.83 15.23
N ASP A 179 -0.41 -7.87 15.25
CA ASP A 179 0.84 -7.91 16.00
C ASP A 179 2.06 -7.50 15.16
N LEU A 180 1.86 -7.12 13.90
CA LEU A 180 2.89 -6.52 13.05
C LEU A 180 2.84 -4.99 13.11
N GLU A 181 3.97 -4.37 12.77
CA GLU A 181 4.07 -2.93 12.61
C GLU A 181 4.14 -2.54 11.13
N TYR A 182 3.62 -1.34 10.85
CA TYR A 182 3.49 -0.80 9.51
C TYR A 182 3.99 0.63 9.47
N ILE A 183 4.65 0.99 8.37
CA ILE A 183 5.03 2.37 8.10
C ILE A 183 3.95 2.96 7.20
N VAL A 184 3.38 4.08 7.63
CA VAL A 184 2.21 4.68 7.00
C VAL A 184 2.63 5.97 6.30
N THR A 185 2.25 6.11 5.04
CA THR A 185 2.34 7.37 4.28
C THR A 185 0.92 7.83 3.92
N ASP A 186 0.80 8.94 3.17
CA ASP A 186 -0.51 9.49 2.78
C ASP A 186 -1.36 8.48 1.98
N ASN A 187 -0.72 7.71 1.10
CA ASN A 187 -1.42 6.85 0.13
C ASN A 187 -1.11 5.36 0.29
N GLU A 188 -0.04 5.02 1.01
CA GLU A 188 0.50 3.66 1.07
C GLU A 188 0.85 3.25 2.49
N ILE A 189 0.91 1.95 2.72
CA ILE A 189 1.54 1.39 3.91
C ILE A 189 2.53 0.30 3.53
N VAL A 190 3.52 0.10 4.39
CA VAL A 190 4.56 -0.92 4.24
C VAL A 190 4.61 -1.77 5.47
N GLY A 191 4.62 -3.08 5.30
CA GLY A 191 4.79 -4.02 6.41
C GLY A 191 5.35 -5.35 5.95
N ASP A 192 5.75 -6.17 6.91
CA ASP A 192 6.35 -7.48 6.64
C ASP A 192 5.31 -8.55 6.28
N GLY A 193 4.03 -8.29 6.52
CA GLY A 193 2.97 -9.19 6.11
C GLY A 193 1.58 -8.60 6.21
N PHE A 194 0.64 -9.24 5.53
CA PHE A 194 -0.76 -8.83 5.42
C PHE A 194 -1.67 -10.04 5.42
N GLU A 195 -2.88 -9.87 5.95
CA GLU A 195 -3.96 -10.84 5.77
C GLU A 195 -4.71 -10.52 4.47
N VAL A 196 -4.95 -11.55 3.66
CA VAL A 196 -5.65 -11.47 2.39
C VAL A 196 -7.14 -11.71 2.60
N LYS A 197 -7.96 -10.71 2.30
CA LYS A 197 -9.43 -10.79 2.38
C LYS A 197 -10.05 -11.28 1.08
N PHE A 198 -9.42 -10.94 -0.03
CA PHE A 198 -9.85 -11.34 -1.36
C PHE A 198 -8.66 -11.22 -2.33
N TYR A 199 -8.65 -12.03 -3.38
CA TYR A 199 -7.76 -11.86 -4.52
C TYR A 199 -8.42 -12.34 -5.81
N GLY A 200 -8.04 -11.76 -6.94
CA GLY A 200 -8.59 -12.13 -8.23
C GLY A 200 -8.06 -11.30 -9.39
N SER A 201 -8.45 -11.69 -10.60
CA SER A 201 -8.10 -10.97 -11.84
C SER A 201 -9.07 -9.83 -12.07
N LEU A 202 -8.54 -8.62 -12.36
CA LEU A 202 -9.34 -7.46 -12.74
C LEU A 202 -10.13 -7.66 -14.05
N ASN A 203 -9.84 -8.72 -14.82
CA ASN A 203 -10.63 -9.08 -16.00
C ASN A 203 -11.85 -9.96 -15.68
N SER A 204 -12.04 -10.37 -14.41
CA SER A 204 -13.15 -11.21 -13.96
C SER A 204 -14.27 -10.38 -13.33
N GLU A 205 -15.52 -10.61 -13.73
CA GLU A 205 -16.72 -10.04 -13.12
C GLU A 205 -16.79 -10.34 -11.61
N ASP A 206 -16.51 -11.58 -11.21
CA ASP A 206 -16.49 -12.00 -9.80
C ASP A 206 -15.54 -11.14 -8.97
N THR A 207 -14.43 -10.71 -9.56
CA THR A 207 -13.48 -9.82 -8.87
C THR A 207 -14.11 -8.48 -8.59
N TRP A 208 -14.80 -7.88 -9.57
CA TRP A 208 -15.47 -6.60 -9.38
C TRP A 208 -16.65 -6.67 -8.40
N HIS A 209 -17.44 -7.74 -8.41
CA HIS A 209 -18.47 -7.97 -7.38
C HIS A 209 -17.86 -8.03 -5.98
N ASN A 210 -16.74 -8.73 -5.80
CA ASN A 210 -16.07 -8.82 -4.50
C ASN A 210 -15.44 -7.49 -4.07
N LEU A 211 -14.87 -6.73 -5.01
CA LEU A 211 -14.40 -5.37 -4.73
C LEU A 211 -15.57 -4.49 -4.26
N TRP A 212 -16.71 -4.51 -4.95
CA TRP A 212 -17.88 -3.73 -4.57
C TRP A 212 -18.42 -4.14 -3.20
N LYS A 213 -18.50 -5.44 -2.93
CA LYS A 213 -18.93 -5.96 -1.63
C LYS A 213 -18.04 -5.51 -0.47
N LEU A 214 -16.72 -5.48 -0.68
CA LEU A 214 -15.75 -5.18 0.39
C LEU A 214 -15.51 -3.67 0.57
N LEU A 215 -15.51 -2.92 -0.51
CA LEU A 215 -15.15 -1.49 -0.52
C LEU A 215 -16.39 -0.57 -0.57
N GLY A 216 -17.57 -1.12 -0.85
CA GLY A 216 -18.86 -0.42 -0.85
C GLY A 216 -19.14 0.35 -2.15
N ASP A 217 -20.33 0.97 -2.20
CA ASP A 217 -20.88 1.69 -3.37
C ASP A 217 -19.93 2.76 -3.92
N LYS A 218 -19.09 3.36 -3.07
CA LYS A 218 -18.15 4.42 -3.44
C LYS A 218 -17.25 4.02 -4.61
N ILE A 219 -16.89 2.74 -4.72
CA ILE A 219 -16.07 2.32 -5.86
C ILE A 219 -16.85 2.53 -7.17
N VAL A 220 -18.12 2.11 -7.24
CA VAL A 220 -18.88 2.23 -8.48
C VAL A 220 -19.24 3.69 -8.77
N GLU A 221 -19.52 4.48 -7.73
CA GLU A 221 -19.80 5.93 -7.82
C GLU A 221 -18.62 6.73 -8.38
N ASP A 222 -17.42 6.43 -7.93
CA ASP A 222 -16.20 7.14 -8.32
C ASP A 222 -15.52 6.52 -9.56
N MET A 223 -16.13 5.49 -10.18
CA MET A 223 -15.50 4.70 -11.24
C MET A 223 -15.28 5.53 -12.53
N PRO A 224 -14.03 5.71 -12.99
CA PRO A 224 -13.75 6.43 -14.22
C PRO A 224 -14.22 5.66 -15.47
N LEU A 225 -14.67 6.39 -16.49
CA LEU A 225 -15.14 5.81 -17.77
C LEU A 225 -14.06 4.99 -18.50
N ASP A 226 -12.79 5.36 -18.38
CA ASP A 226 -11.68 4.61 -18.96
C ASP A 226 -11.46 3.26 -18.27
N ILE A 227 -11.75 3.17 -16.96
CA ILE A 227 -11.71 1.90 -16.22
C ILE A 227 -12.87 1.00 -16.64
N ILE A 228 -14.08 1.54 -16.75
CA ILE A 228 -15.27 0.83 -17.25
C ILE A 228 -14.97 0.19 -18.62
N ARG A 229 -14.34 0.96 -19.52
CA ARG A 229 -13.99 0.47 -20.87
C ARG A 229 -12.81 -0.49 -20.88
N LYS A 230 -11.90 -0.42 -19.90
CA LYS A 230 -10.69 -1.24 -19.84
C LYS A 230 -10.98 -2.66 -19.32
N PHE A 231 -11.94 -2.80 -18.42
CA PHE A 231 -12.23 -4.07 -17.75
C PHE A 231 -13.70 -4.46 -17.92
N ASN A 232 -13.97 -5.53 -18.68
CA ASN A 232 -15.35 -6.00 -18.92
C ASN A 232 -16.15 -6.23 -17.63
N GLY A 233 -15.50 -6.73 -16.57
CA GLY A 233 -16.16 -6.91 -15.27
C GLY A 233 -16.57 -5.58 -14.60
N ALA A 234 -15.88 -4.48 -14.87
CA ALA A 234 -16.23 -3.17 -14.35
C ALA A 234 -17.51 -2.60 -15.00
N GLU A 235 -17.69 -2.82 -16.31
CA GLU A 235 -18.88 -2.42 -17.06
C GLU A 235 -20.15 -3.09 -16.51
N VAL A 236 -20.10 -4.40 -16.28
CA VAL A 236 -21.24 -5.16 -15.72
C VAL A 236 -21.65 -4.62 -14.35
N ILE A 237 -20.70 -4.39 -13.45
CA ILE A 237 -21.00 -3.87 -12.11
C ILE A 237 -21.56 -2.45 -12.17
N HIS A 238 -21.02 -1.61 -13.04
CA HIS A 238 -21.51 -0.25 -13.21
C HIS A 238 -22.99 -0.25 -13.66
N ASP A 239 -23.34 -1.06 -14.66
CA ASP A 239 -24.71 -1.15 -15.16
C ASP A 239 -25.68 -1.74 -14.11
N GLU A 240 -25.23 -2.74 -13.35
CA GLU A 240 -25.99 -3.31 -12.23
C GLU A 240 -26.28 -2.25 -11.15
N TYR A 241 -25.27 -1.47 -10.76
CA TYR A 241 -25.41 -0.39 -9.79
C TYR A 241 -26.39 0.69 -10.26
N ILE A 242 -26.28 1.15 -11.51
CA ILE A 242 -27.20 2.14 -12.08
C ILE A 242 -28.64 1.61 -12.06
N THR A 243 -28.85 0.38 -12.53
CA THR A 243 -30.17 -0.27 -12.54
C THR A 243 -30.77 -0.34 -11.13
N ASN A 244 -29.96 -0.72 -10.14
CA ASN A 244 -30.39 -0.79 -8.75
C ASN A 244 -30.79 0.59 -8.20
N LYS A 245 -30.03 1.65 -8.49
CA LYS A 245 -30.38 3.02 -8.06
C LYS A 245 -31.64 3.54 -8.73
N GLU A 246 -31.84 3.26 -10.02
CA GLU A 246 -33.06 3.63 -10.74
C GLU A 246 -34.30 2.95 -10.15
N ASN A 247 -34.20 1.65 -9.83
CA ASN A 247 -35.27 0.91 -9.18
C ASN A 247 -35.62 1.50 -7.80
N ILE A 248 -34.63 1.79 -6.97
CA ILE A 248 -34.82 2.42 -5.65
C ILE A 248 -35.51 3.78 -5.80
N TRP A 249 -35.04 4.61 -6.74
CA TRP A 249 -35.64 5.93 -7.00
C TRP A 249 -37.10 5.83 -7.46
N MET A 250 -37.40 4.88 -8.35
CA MET A 250 -38.77 4.62 -8.81
C MET A 250 -39.69 4.20 -7.67
N GLU A 251 -39.22 3.32 -6.78
CA GLU A 251 -39.99 2.93 -5.60
C GLU A 251 -40.25 4.10 -4.65
N GLU A 252 -39.24 4.94 -4.37
CA GLU A 252 -39.39 6.11 -3.51
C GLU A 252 -40.38 7.12 -4.08
N ARG A 253 -40.30 7.37 -5.40
CA ARG A 253 -41.26 8.22 -6.11
C ARG A 253 -42.68 7.68 -5.99
N ASN A 254 -42.87 6.37 -6.16
CA ASN A 254 -44.18 5.73 -6.02
C ASN A 254 -44.71 5.83 -4.58
N ARG A 255 -43.86 5.58 -3.57
CA ARG A 255 -44.22 5.75 -2.15
C ARG A 255 -44.64 7.20 -1.84
N ASN A 256 -43.91 8.19 -2.36
CA ASN A 256 -44.21 9.61 -2.13
C ASN A 256 -45.51 10.05 -2.83
N ASN A 257 -45.75 9.61 -4.06
CA ASN A 257 -47.00 9.86 -4.77
C ASN A 257 -48.21 9.26 -4.03
N MET A 258 -48.06 8.05 -3.48
CA MET A 258 -49.11 7.40 -2.70
C MET A 258 -49.41 8.17 -1.40
N LYS A 259 -48.38 8.60 -0.67
CA LYS A 259 -48.54 9.45 0.53
C LYS A 259 -49.26 10.76 0.22
N LYS A 260 -48.93 11.41 -0.90
CA LYS A 260 -49.60 12.65 -1.34
C LYS A 260 -51.08 12.41 -1.64
N SER A 261 -51.40 11.34 -2.39
CA SER A 261 -52.77 10.94 -2.69
C SER A 261 -53.59 10.69 -1.42
N ILE A 262 -53.06 9.93 -0.45
CA ILE A 262 -53.72 9.69 0.85
C ILE A 262 -53.97 11.01 1.60
N ARG A 263 -52.99 11.91 1.62
CA ARG A 263 -53.12 13.22 2.28
C ARG A 263 -54.20 14.09 1.65
N ASP A 264 -54.31 14.05 0.32
CA ASP A 264 -55.32 14.81 -0.43
C ASP A 264 -56.73 14.22 -0.20
N ILE A 265 -56.87 12.88 -0.14
CA ILE A 265 -58.13 12.20 0.23
C ILE A 265 -58.57 12.56 1.65
N ILE A 266 -57.62 12.60 2.61
CA ILE A 266 -57.93 13.01 3.99
C ILE A 266 -58.39 14.48 3.99
N LYS A 267 -57.67 15.39 3.33
CA LYS A 267 -58.06 16.81 3.27
C LYS A 267 -59.42 17.04 2.61
N SER A 268 -59.80 16.24 1.63
CA SER A 268 -61.11 16.36 0.98
C SER A 268 -62.27 15.79 1.81
N ARG A 269 -61.99 14.95 2.81
CA ARG A 269 -63.01 14.39 3.73
C ARG A 269 -63.28 15.25 4.96
N PHE A 270 -62.39 16.18 5.28
CA PHE A 270 -62.50 17.10 6.43
C PHE A 270 -62.71 18.57 6.02
N LYS A 271 -63.15 18.79 4.78
CA LYS A 271 -63.73 20.06 4.28
C LYS A 271 -65.21 19.84 4.02
#